data_AF-A0A515ERM0-F1
#
_entry.id   AF-A0A515ERM0-F1
#
_cell.length_a   1.000
_cell.length_b   1.000
_cell.length_c   1.000
_cell.angle_alpha   90.00
_cell.angle_beta   90.00
_cell.angle_gamma   90.00
#
_symmetry.space_group_name_H-M   'P 1'
#
loop_
_entity.id
_entity.type
_entity.pdbx_description
1 polymer ?
#
loop_
_entity_poly.entity_id
_entity_poly.type
_entity_poly.pdbx_seq_one_letter_code
_entity_poly.pdbx_strand_id
1 'polypeptide(L)'
;MDISPSREREPGGTHGAAKPPRGLVGPISPPSDLLVFVRSQPFSKSAAAIGLARGQVHRIAHGYWPNDPRRILAAWEAYRGCTDAPGSSWFLRRVLPGGMVRHARTHYTSARLAFRIGTLVAVARVSGGDLLVQTLELSAERFVLNRVEVAE
;
A
#
# COMPACT_ATOMS: atom_id res chain seq x y z
N MET A 1 -41.45 -55.40 5.52
CA MET A 1 -42.58 -54.59 6.03
C MET A 1 -42.14 -53.98 7.36
N ASP A 2 -41.09 -53.18 7.34
CA ASP A 2 -41.04 -51.75 6.98
C ASP A 2 -41.63 -50.87 8.07
N ILE A 3 -40.81 -50.63 9.09
CA ILE A 3 -40.91 -49.49 9.98
C ILE A 3 -39.86 -48.50 9.49
N SER A 4 -40.32 -47.44 8.82
CA SER A 4 -39.50 -46.24 8.64
C SER A 4 -39.48 -45.48 9.96
N PRO A 5 -38.30 -45.02 10.41
CA PRO A 5 -38.23 -43.72 11.05
C PRO A 5 -37.31 -42.76 10.27
N SER A 6 -37.82 -41.54 10.18
CA SER A 6 -37.28 -40.36 9.52
C SER A 6 -35.81 -40.09 9.86
N ARG A 7 -35.03 -39.77 8.82
CA ARG A 7 -33.68 -39.19 8.97
C ARG A 7 -33.78 -37.82 9.65
N GLU A 8 -33.43 -37.76 10.93
CA GLU A 8 -33.03 -36.50 11.55
C GLU A 8 -31.76 -35.99 10.87
N ARG A 9 -31.83 -34.79 10.29
CA ARG A 9 -30.67 -34.07 9.78
C ARG A 9 -30.09 -33.29 10.94
N GLU A 10 -28.91 -33.72 11.39
CA GLU A 10 -28.01 -32.95 12.25
C GLU A 10 -27.84 -31.52 11.68
N PRO A 11 -28.09 -30.46 12.46
CA PRO A 11 -27.76 -29.11 12.03
C PRO A 11 -26.23 -28.96 11.96
N GLY A 12 -25.76 -28.81 10.73
CA GLY A 12 -24.36 -28.62 10.36
C GLY A 12 -23.67 -27.52 11.17
N GLY A 13 -22.41 -27.80 11.49
CA GLY A 13 -21.55 -27.03 12.36
C GLY A 13 -21.63 -25.52 12.12
N THR A 14 -21.88 -24.81 13.21
CA THR A 14 -21.68 -23.37 13.34
C THR A 14 -20.25 -23.03 12.90
N HIS A 15 -20.09 -22.54 11.68
CA HIS A 15 -18.91 -21.78 11.29
C HIS A 15 -18.90 -20.50 12.13
N GLY A 16 -18.27 -20.59 13.30
CA GLY A 16 -17.79 -19.42 14.03
C GLY A 16 -16.70 -18.77 13.20
N ALA A 17 -17.09 -18.04 12.15
CA ALA A 17 -16.22 -17.06 11.54
C ALA A 17 -15.95 -16.03 12.64
N ALA A 18 -14.81 -16.16 13.31
CA ALA A 18 -14.33 -15.17 14.24
C ALA A 18 -14.40 -13.83 13.54
N LYS A 19 -15.26 -12.94 14.03
CA LYS A 19 -15.36 -11.56 13.56
C LYS A 19 -13.92 -11.02 13.57
N PRO A 20 -13.35 -10.62 12.43
CA PRO A 20 -11.98 -10.14 12.42
C PRO A 20 -11.90 -9.00 13.44
N PRO A 21 -10.90 -9.01 14.35
CA PRO A 21 -10.73 -7.92 15.30
C PRO A 21 -10.72 -6.62 14.51
N ARG A 22 -11.40 -5.57 15.02
CA ARG A 22 -11.45 -4.24 14.39
C ARG A 22 -10.01 -3.84 14.04
N GLY A 23 -9.65 -4.05 12.76
CA GLY A 23 -8.28 -3.87 12.31
C GLY A 23 -7.87 -2.44 12.57
N LEU A 24 -6.61 -2.23 12.92
CA LEU A 24 -5.93 -0.95 13.14
C LEU A 24 -6.77 0.24 12.64
N VAL A 25 -7.39 0.92 13.60
CA VAL A 25 -8.14 2.15 13.37
C VAL A 25 -7.12 3.13 12.83
N GLY A 26 -7.39 3.70 11.65
CA GLY A 26 -6.54 4.74 11.09
C GLY A 26 -6.44 5.95 12.04
N PRO A 27 -5.60 6.94 11.72
CA PRO A 27 -5.51 8.16 12.52
C PRO A 27 -6.91 8.77 12.68
N ILE A 28 -7.18 9.38 13.83
CA ILE A 28 -8.48 10.00 14.16
C ILE A 28 -8.75 11.28 13.35
N SER A 29 -7.74 11.79 12.65
CA SER A 29 -7.78 13.01 11.85
C SER A 29 -6.89 12.87 10.61
N PRO A 30 -7.02 13.76 9.62
CA PRO A 30 -6.16 13.73 8.45
C PRO A 30 -4.70 14.03 8.85
N PRO A 31 -3.70 13.36 8.27
CA PRO A 31 -2.31 13.74 8.40
C PRO A 31 -2.08 15.22 8.05
N SER A 32 -1.24 15.91 8.82
CA SER A 32 -1.02 17.36 8.66
C SER A 32 -0.38 17.71 7.32
N ASP A 33 0.53 16.87 6.84
CA ASP A 33 1.17 16.98 5.53
C ASP A 33 0.16 16.80 4.39
N LEU A 34 -0.78 15.86 4.51
CA LEU A 34 -1.89 15.72 3.57
C LEU A 34 -2.75 16.98 3.54
N LEU A 35 -3.05 17.58 4.71
CA LEU A 35 -3.82 18.83 4.79
C LEU A 35 -3.11 20.00 4.13
N VAL A 36 -1.81 20.16 4.39
CA VAL A 36 -0.98 21.19 3.76
C VAL A 36 -1.00 21.01 2.25
N PHE A 37 -0.82 19.78 1.76
CA PHE A 37 -0.83 19.45 0.34
C PHE A 37 -2.17 19.77 -0.34
N VAL A 38 -3.31 19.33 0.22
CA VAL A 38 -4.60 19.57 -0.43
C VAL A 38 -5.00 21.06 -0.42
N ARG A 39 -4.44 21.85 0.51
CA ARG A 39 -4.68 23.29 0.64
C ARG A 39 -3.72 24.16 -0.16
N SER A 40 -2.55 23.65 -0.53
CA SER A 40 -1.52 24.44 -1.23
C SER A 40 -1.74 24.55 -2.75
N GLN A 41 -2.69 23.81 -3.31
CA GLN A 41 -2.94 23.76 -4.75
C GLN A 41 -4.43 23.54 -5.07
N PRO A 42 -4.88 23.84 -6.31
CA PRO A 42 -6.27 23.64 -6.71
C PRO A 42 -6.74 22.20 -6.48
N PHE A 43 -7.96 22.03 -5.97
CA PHE A 43 -8.49 20.70 -5.63
C PHE A 43 -8.53 19.71 -6.80
N SER A 44 -8.71 20.20 -8.03
CA SER A 44 -8.62 19.38 -9.25
C SER A 44 -7.21 18.81 -9.45
N LYS A 45 -6.18 19.62 -9.25
CA LYS A 45 -4.77 19.21 -9.35
C LYS A 45 -4.41 18.21 -8.25
N SER A 46 -4.87 18.45 -7.02
CA SER A 46 -4.65 17.54 -5.89
C SER A 46 -5.35 16.19 -6.13
N ALA A 47 -6.61 16.23 -6.58
CA ALA A 47 -7.40 15.05 -6.91
C ALA A 47 -6.71 14.17 -7.96
N ALA A 48 -6.24 14.79 -9.06
CA ALA A 48 -5.50 14.09 -10.10
C ALA A 48 -4.20 13.48 -9.58
N ALA A 49 -3.44 14.23 -8.76
CA ALA A 49 -2.15 13.82 -8.25
C ALA A 49 -2.22 12.58 -7.33
N ILE A 50 -3.19 12.53 -6.42
CA ILE A 50 -3.33 11.41 -5.46
C ILE A 50 -4.26 10.30 -5.97
N GLY A 51 -5.04 10.56 -7.03
CA GLY A 51 -6.02 9.63 -7.58
C GLY A 51 -7.29 9.53 -6.74
N LEU A 52 -7.77 10.66 -6.20
CA LEU A 52 -9.02 10.76 -5.45
C LEU A 52 -10.03 11.64 -6.18
N ALA A 53 -11.32 11.49 -5.86
CA ALA A 53 -12.36 12.38 -6.39
C ALA A 53 -12.20 13.80 -5.84
N ARG A 54 -12.46 14.83 -6.67
CA ARG A 54 -12.38 16.25 -6.26
C ARG A 54 -13.20 16.56 -5.00
N GLY A 55 -14.41 16.02 -4.89
CA GLY A 55 -15.26 16.22 -3.70
C GLY A 55 -14.67 15.58 -2.44
N GLN A 56 -13.90 14.50 -2.58
CA GLN A 56 -13.20 13.86 -1.46
C GLN A 56 -12.02 14.72 -0.98
N VAL A 57 -11.25 15.30 -1.92
CA VAL A 57 -10.20 16.28 -1.60
C VAL A 57 -10.77 17.51 -0.91
N HIS A 58 -11.87 18.06 -1.42
CA HIS A 58 -12.56 19.20 -0.81
C HIS A 58 -12.94 18.90 0.64
N ARG A 59 -13.59 17.75 0.89
CA ARG A 59 -13.94 17.32 2.25
C ARG A 59 -12.71 17.24 3.17
N ILE A 60 -11.62 16.61 2.72
CA ILE A 60 -10.37 16.52 3.49
C ILE A 60 -9.81 17.91 3.80
N ALA A 61 -9.78 18.82 2.83
CA ALA A 61 -9.27 20.19 3.02
C ALA A 61 -10.04 20.96 4.10
N HIS A 62 -11.33 20.66 4.28
CA HIS A 62 -12.20 21.20 5.31
C HIS A 62 -12.24 20.38 6.61
N GLY A 63 -11.31 19.42 6.78
CA GLY A 63 -11.15 18.67 8.03
C GLY A 63 -12.06 17.45 8.17
N TYR A 64 -12.86 17.12 7.15
CA TYR A 64 -13.62 15.86 7.16
C TYR A 64 -12.65 14.67 7.07
N TRP A 65 -12.84 13.72 7.98
CA TRP A 65 -12.08 12.48 8.02
C TRP A 65 -13.03 11.27 8.13
N PRO A 66 -12.98 10.30 7.20
CA PRO A 66 -13.90 9.18 7.23
C PRO A 66 -13.50 8.16 8.30
N ASN A 67 -14.48 7.40 8.79
CA ASN A 67 -14.27 6.28 9.73
C ASN A 67 -13.34 5.20 9.17
N ASP A 68 -13.32 5.01 7.85
CA ASP A 68 -12.33 4.18 7.15
C ASP A 68 -11.46 5.03 6.21
N PRO A 69 -10.29 5.51 6.68
CA PRO A 69 -9.40 6.34 5.88
C PRO A 69 -8.38 5.54 5.05
N ARG A 70 -8.41 4.20 5.06
CA ARG A 70 -7.34 3.37 4.50
C ARG A 70 -7.05 3.66 3.03
N ARG A 71 -8.10 3.89 2.23
CA ARG A 71 -7.96 4.24 0.81
C ARG A 71 -7.31 5.61 0.61
N ILE A 72 -7.62 6.58 1.46
CA ILE A 72 -7.02 7.93 1.40
C ILE A 72 -5.54 7.83 1.76
N LEU A 73 -5.22 7.12 2.84
CA LEU A 73 -3.84 6.92 3.27
C LEU A 73 -3.02 6.16 2.23
N ALA A 74 -3.53 5.06 1.69
CA ALA A 74 -2.84 4.32 0.63
C ALA A 74 -2.59 5.19 -0.62
N ALA A 75 -3.53 6.10 -0.94
CA ALA A 75 -3.37 7.05 -2.03
C ALA A 75 -2.35 8.15 -1.73
N TRP A 76 -2.37 8.68 -0.52
CA TRP A 76 -1.41 9.67 -0.04
C TRP A 76 0.01 9.11 0.01
N GLU A 77 0.19 7.91 0.56
CA GLU A 77 1.48 7.20 0.60
C GLU A 77 2.01 6.88 -0.79
N ALA A 78 1.12 6.50 -1.71
CA ALA A 78 1.52 6.29 -3.11
C ALA A 78 2.01 7.58 -3.75
N TYR A 79 1.33 8.71 -3.53
CA TYR A 79 1.75 10.01 -4.04
C TYR A 79 3.08 10.45 -3.43
N ARG A 80 3.21 10.45 -2.10
CA ARG A 80 4.47 10.77 -1.40
C ARG A 80 5.63 9.91 -1.88
N GLY A 81 5.36 8.62 -2.07
CA GLY A 81 6.28 7.68 -2.70
C GLY A 81 6.70 8.08 -4.11
N CYS A 82 5.87 8.74 -4.90
CA CYS A 82 6.24 9.25 -6.23
C CYS A 82 6.95 10.62 -6.21
N THR A 83 6.56 11.53 -5.31
CA THR A 83 6.91 12.98 -5.45
C THR A 83 7.87 13.57 -4.44
N ASP A 84 8.06 12.96 -3.27
CA ASP A 84 9.06 13.48 -2.32
C ASP A 84 10.47 13.48 -2.96
N ALA A 85 11.39 14.31 -2.48
CA ALA A 85 12.69 14.48 -3.13
C ALA A 85 13.45 13.13 -3.30
N PRO A 86 14.04 12.85 -4.48
CA PRO A 86 14.95 11.72 -4.64
C PRO A 86 16.21 11.98 -3.80
N GLY A 87 16.48 11.10 -2.83
CA GLY A 87 17.74 11.08 -2.09
C GLY A 87 17.67 11.21 -0.56
N SER A 88 16.61 11.75 0.05
CA SER A 88 16.57 11.94 1.52
C SER A 88 15.75 10.92 2.30
N SER A 89 14.93 10.10 1.62
CA SER A 89 14.00 9.17 2.26
C SER A 89 14.21 7.73 1.80
N TRP A 90 14.35 6.82 2.77
CA TRP A 90 14.42 5.37 2.57
C TRP A 90 13.12 4.71 3.03
N PHE A 91 12.64 3.73 2.26
CA PHE A 91 11.40 3.02 2.53
C PHE A 91 11.66 1.53 2.62
N LEU A 92 11.19 0.88 3.69
CA LEU A 92 11.24 -0.57 3.78
C LEU A 92 10.20 -1.21 2.88
N ARG A 93 10.62 -2.19 2.08
CA ARG A 93 9.76 -2.97 1.21
C ARG A 93 10.14 -4.44 1.26
N ARG A 94 9.13 -5.30 1.13
CA ARG A 94 9.32 -6.75 1.01
C ARG A 94 9.52 -7.12 -0.45
N VAL A 95 10.47 -8.01 -0.72
CA VAL A 95 10.64 -8.61 -2.05
C VAL A 95 9.52 -9.64 -2.26
N LEU A 96 8.70 -9.38 -3.27
CA LEU A 96 7.59 -10.21 -3.71
C LEU A 96 8.09 -11.41 -4.54
N PRO A 97 7.24 -12.44 -4.74
CA PRO A 97 7.51 -13.50 -5.70
C PRO A 97 7.91 -12.95 -7.08
N GLY A 98 8.84 -13.61 -7.75
CA GLY A 98 9.41 -13.12 -9.02
C GLY A 98 10.53 -12.08 -8.85
N GLY A 99 11.01 -11.84 -7.63
CA GLY A 99 12.14 -10.93 -7.38
C GLY A 99 11.79 -9.46 -7.57
N MET A 100 10.57 -9.07 -7.19
CA MET A 100 10.06 -7.72 -7.43
C MET A 100 9.84 -6.96 -6.14
N VAL A 101 9.90 -5.64 -6.20
CA VAL A 101 9.47 -4.74 -5.12
C VAL A 101 8.38 -3.83 -5.65
N ARG A 102 7.30 -3.65 -4.88
CA ARG A 102 6.27 -2.66 -5.18
C ARG A 102 6.54 -1.37 -4.41
N HIS A 103 6.67 -0.27 -5.13
CA HIS A 103 6.86 1.05 -4.55
C HIS A 103 6.03 2.08 -5.31
N ALA A 104 5.27 2.91 -4.58
CA ALA A 104 4.43 3.95 -5.16
C ALA A 104 3.52 3.45 -6.31
N ARG A 105 2.85 2.31 -6.07
CA ARG A 105 2.00 1.55 -7.02
C ARG A 105 2.73 0.94 -8.23
N THR A 106 4.01 1.18 -8.40
CA THR A 106 4.82 0.67 -9.50
C THR A 106 5.64 -0.54 -9.05
N HIS A 107 5.85 -1.50 -9.96
CA HIS A 107 6.74 -2.64 -9.72
C HIS A 107 8.15 -2.33 -10.22
N TYR A 108 9.13 -2.78 -9.45
CA TYR A 108 10.54 -2.63 -9.75
C TYR A 108 11.24 -3.98 -9.59
N THR A 109 12.22 -4.25 -10.43
CA THR A 109 12.97 -5.51 -10.40
C THR A 109 14.46 -5.31 -10.67
N SER A 110 15.23 -6.33 -10.34
CA SER A 110 16.62 -6.52 -10.73
C SER A 110 16.93 -8.01 -10.64
N ALA A 111 17.84 -8.51 -11.50
CA ALA A 111 18.30 -9.89 -11.44
C ALA A 111 18.80 -10.28 -10.03
N ARG A 112 19.34 -9.31 -9.27
CA ARG A 112 19.85 -9.50 -7.90
C ARG A 112 18.75 -9.71 -6.85
N LEU A 113 17.48 -9.41 -7.16
CA LEU A 113 16.35 -9.64 -6.25
C LEU A 113 15.77 -11.06 -6.36
N ALA A 114 16.08 -11.81 -7.42
CA ALA A 114 15.54 -13.16 -7.63
C ALA A 114 15.84 -14.11 -6.47
N PHE A 115 17.00 -13.97 -5.83
CA PHE A 115 17.43 -14.81 -4.70
C PHE A 115 17.02 -14.25 -3.32
N ARG A 116 16.26 -13.15 -3.30
CA ARG A 116 15.94 -12.40 -2.08
C ARG A 116 14.43 -12.37 -1.79
N ILE A 117 13.66 -13.26 -2.41
CA ILE A 117 12.20 -13.35 -2.23
C ILE A 117 11.85 -13.49 -0.75
N GLY A 118 10.89 -12.68 -0.30
CA GLY A 118 10.40 -12.68 1.08
C GLY A 118 11.19 -11.83 2.06
N THR A 119 12.40 -11.37 1.70
CA THR A 119 13.25 -10.50 2.53
C THR A 119 12.81 -9.04 2.52
N LEU A 120 13.22 -8.27 3.53
CA LEU A 120 13.05 -6.82 3.58
C LEU A 120 14.27 -6.11 3.01
N VAL A 121 14.03 -5.08 2.20
CA VAL A 121 15.04 -4.19 1.64
C VAL A 121 14.65 -2.74 1.86
N ALA A 122 15.63 -1.86 2.00
CA ALA A 122 15.39 -0.42 1.98
C ALA A 122 15.48 0.08 0.54
N VAL A 123 14.51 0.88 0.08
CA VAL A 123 14.53 1.52 -1.23
C VAL A 123 14.51 3.02 -1.10
N ALA A 124 15.30 3.70 -1.91
CA ALA A 124 15.31 5.14 -2.09
C ALA A 124 15.10 5.46 -3.57
N ARG A 125 14.54 6.62 -3.86
CA ARG A 125 14.40 7.07 -5.26
C ARG A 125 15.68 7.70 -5.73
N VAL A 126 15.99 7.46 -6.99
CA VAL A 126 17.05 8.15 -7.72
C VAL A 126 16.44 8.99 -8.84
N SER A 127 17.20 9.99 -9.29
CA SER A 127 16.82 10.79 -10.45
C SER A 127 16.56 9.90 -11.66
N GLY A 128 15.48 10.15 -12.40
CA GLY A 128 15.10 9.34 -13.58
C GLY A 128 13.95 8.34 -13.35
N GLY A 129 13.45 8.20 -12.12
CA GLY A 129 12.27 7.38 -11.84
C GLY A 129 12.57 5.92 -11.43
N ASP A 130 13.84 5.55 -11.42
CA ASP A 130 14.34 4.29 -10.89
C ASP A 130 14.45 4.31 -9.35
N LEU A 131 14.69 3.13 -8.78
CA LEU A 131 14.93 2.98 -7.34
C LEU A 131 16.34 2.48 -7.06
N LEU A 132 17.01 3.08 -6.08
CA LEU A 132 18.17 2.49 -5.44
C LEU A 132 17.68 1.58 -4.32
N VAL A 133 18.06 0.30 -4.35
CA VAL A 133 17.83 -0.62 -3.24
C VAL A 133 19.10 -0.75 -2.39
N GLN A 134 18.90 -0.95 -1.10
CA GLN A 134 19.92 -1.36 -0.14
C GLN A 134 19.43 -2.60 0.61
N THR A 135 20.26 -3.65 0.62
CA THR A 135 19.98 -4.85 1.42
C THR A 135 20.27 -4.59 2.90
N LEU A 136 19.58 -5.32 3.79
CA LEU A 136 19.68 -5.12 5.25
C LEU A 136 20.65 -6.09 5.95
N GLU A 137 21.21 -7.04 5.21
CA GLU A 137 22.19 -8.00 5.72
C GLU A 137 23.55 -7.35 6.03
N LEU A 138 24.34 -8.02 6.87
CA LEU A 138 25.75 -7.68 7.08
C LEU A 138 26.49 -7.83 5.74
N SER A 139 27.16 -6.77 5.29
CA SER A 139 27.54 -6.50 3.88
C SER A 139 26.38 -5.96 3.03
N ALA A 140 25.85 -4.81 3.42
CA ALA A 140 24.78 -4.13 2.70
C ALA A 140 25.22 -3.80 1.26
N GLU A 141 24.54 -4.41 0.29
CA GLU A 141 24.71 -4.14 -1.13
C GLU A 141 23.74 -3.05 -1.57
N ARG A 142 24.21 -2.17 -2.46
CA ARG A 142 23.38 -1.18 -3.13
C ARG A 142 23.38 -1.39 -4.64
N PHE A 143 22.21 -1.34 -5.25
CA PHE A 143 22.05 -1.44 -6.71
C PHE A 143 20.74 -0.81 -7.17
N VAL A 144 20.66 -0.49 -8.46
CA VAL A 144 19.47 0.13 -9.06
C VAL A 144 18.46 -0.95 -9.44
N LEU A 145 17.18 -0.63 -9.26
CA LEU A 145 16.03 -1.40 -9.70
C LEU A 145 15.35 -0.65 -10.85
N ASN A 146 15.00 -1.40 -11.88
CA ASN A 146 14.31 -0.89 -13.06
C ASN A 146 12.82 -1.09 -12.92
N ARG A 147 12.04 -0.14 -13.42
CA ARG A 147 10.59 -0.23 -13.49
C ARG A 147 10.15 -1.40 -14.39
N VAL A 148 9.10 -2.09 -13.98
CA VAL A 148 8.44 -3.15 -14.75
C VAL A 148 6.97 -2.80 -14.93
N GLU A 149 6.50 -2.89 -16.16
CA GLU A 149 5.07 -2.89 -16.45
C GLU A 149 4.55 -4.31 -16.25
N VAL A 150 3.87 -4.52 -15.12
CA VAL A 150 3.16 -5.78 -14.88
C VAL A 150 1.79 -5.60 -15.52
N ALA A 151 1.51 -6.35 -16.59
CA ALA A 151 0.17 -6.45 -17.13
C ALA A 151 -0.73 -7.08 -16.05
N GLU A 152 -1.74 -6.33 -15.59
CA GLU A 152 -2.80 -6.83 -14.70
C GLU A 152 -3.72 -7.81 -15.43
#